data_AF-A0A538DKL5-F1
#
_entry.id   AF-A0A538DKL5-F1
#
_cell.length_a   1.000
_cell.length_b   1.000
_cell.length_c   1.000
_cell.angle_alpha   90.00
_cell.angle_beta   90.00
_cell.angle_gamma   90.00
#
_symmetry.space_group_name_H-M   'P 1'
#
loop_
_entity.id
_entity.type
_entity.pdbx_description
1 polymer ?
#
loop_
_entity_poly.entity_id
_entity_poly.type
_entity_poly.pdbx_seq_one_letter_code
_entity_poly.pdbx_strand_id
1 'polypeptide(L)' 'MATVVLVTEPFERVARSSAIARGLSKLPIIVLPADFDEFDVAQIRAIVDERLGEVESALLRARV' A
#
# COMPACT_ATOMS: atom_id res chain seq x y z
N MET A 1 -7.00 8.48 -11.63
CA MET A 1 -7.22 7.27 -10.80
C MET A 1 -5.85 6.73 -10.44
N ALA A 2 -5.46 6.79 -9.16
CA ALA A 2 -4.18 6.24 -8.71
C ALA A 2 -4.34 4.75 -8.41
N THR A 3 -3.44 3.92 -8.91
CA THR A 3 -3.42 2.48 -8.62
C THR A 3 -2.48 2.24 -7.45
N VAL A 4 -2.95 1.51 -6.44
CA VAL A 4 -2.13 1.08 -5.29
C VAL A 4 -2.06 -0.44 -5.25
N VAL A 5 -0.97 -0.96 -4.69
CA VAL A 5 -0.77 -2.39 -4.46
C VAL A 5 -0.98 -2.67 -2.98
N LEU A 6 -1.92 -3.56 -2.65
CA LEU A 6 -2.14 -4.05 -1.29
C LEU A 6 -1.41 -5.38 -1.10
N VAL A 7 -0.63 -5.47 -0.03
CA VAL A 7 0.06 -6.70 0.38
C VAL A 7 0.08 -6.81 1.88
N THR A 8 0.27 -8.01 2.41
CA THR A 8 0.51 -8.19 3.84
C THR A 8 2.01 -8.17 4.14
N GLU A 9 2.40 -7.80 5.36
CA GLU A 9 3.79 -7.72 5.85
C GLU A 9 4.72 -8.86 5.38
N PRO A 10 4.35 -10.15 5.50
CA PRO A 10 5.26 -11.23 5.09
C PRO A 10 5.60 -11.20 3.59
N PHE A 11 4.79 -10.55 2.76
CA PHE A 11 5.00 -10.44 1.32
C PHE A 11 5.53 -9.09 0.85
N GLU A 12 5.75 -8.12 1.74
CA GLU A 12 6.20 -6.77 1.37
C GLU A 12 7.45 -6.81 0.48
N ARG A 13 8.48 -7.53 0.91
CA ARG A 13 9.76 -7.63 0.19
C ARG A 13 9.56 -8.20 -1.21
N VAL A 14 8.79 -9.28 -1.33
CA VAL A 14 8.51 -9.95 -2.61
C VAL A 14 7.73 -9.02 -3.54
N ALA A 15 6.77 -8.28 -2.99
CA ALA A 15 5.96 -7.33 -3.74
C ALA A 15 6.78 -6.15 -4.27
N ARG A 16 7.66 -5.58 -3.45
CA ARG A 16 8.60 -4.53 -3.88
C ARG A 16 9.51 -5.00 -4.99
N SER A 17 10.15 -6.17 -4.82
CA SER A 17 11.02 -6.74 -5.85
C SER A 17 10.27 -7.02 -7.16
N SER A 18 9.05 -7.55 -7.06
CA SER A 18 8.19 -7.82 -8.23
C SER A 18 7.74 -6.53 -8.92
N ALA A 19 7.41 -5.49 -8.16
CA ALA A 19 7.06 -4.18 -8.69
C ALA A 19 8.24 -3.57 -9.47
N ILE A 20 9.46 -3.64 -8.93
CA ILE A 20 10.66 -3.18 -9.63
C ILE A 20 10.88 -3.97 -10.93
N ALA A 21 10.81 -5.30 -10.87
CA ALA A 21 11.02 -6.16 -12.05
C ALA A 21 9.99 -5.90 -13.17
N ARG A 22 8.79 -5.42 -12.83
CA ARG A 22 7.73 -5.07 -13.78
C ARG A 22 7.71 -3.59 -14.19
N GLY A 23 8.67 -2.78 -13.75
CA GLY A 23 8.69 -1.34 -14.02
C GLY A 23 7.60 -0.56 -13.28
N LEU A 24 7.03 -1.14 -12.22
CA LEU A 24 5.97 -0.58 -11.38
C LEU A 24 6.50 -0.01 -10.06
N SER A 25 7.80 0.28 -9.97
CA SER A 25 8.46 0.75 -8.74
C SER A 25 7.92 2.08 -8.19
N LYS A 26 7.20 2.85 -9.01
CA LYS A 26 6.55 4.10 -8.62
C LYS A 26 5.14 3.90 -8.05
N LEU A 27 4.59 2.69 -8.11
CA LEU A 27 3.29 2.42 -7.52
C LEU A 27 3.40 2.42 -5.99
N PRO A 28 2.48 3.10 -5.29
CA PRO A 28 2.41 3.01 -3.84
C PRO A 28 2.05 1.58 -3.43
N ILE A 29 2.75 1.08 -2.41
CA ILE A 29 2.48 -0.23 -1.80
C ILE A 29 1.96 0.03 -0.39
N ILE A 30 0.74 -0.42 -0.13
CA ILE A 30 0.12 -0.43 1.19
C ILE A 30 0.36 -1.81 1.79
N VAL A 31 1.01 -1.82 2.94
CA VAL A 31 1.31 -3.04 3.69
C VAL A 31 0.31 -3.17 4.83
N LEU A 32 -0.46 -4.25 4.80
CA LEU A 32 -1.36 -4.65 5.88
C LEU A 32 -0.57 -5.47 6.92
N PRO A 33 -0.92 -5.37 8.21
CA PRO A 33 -0.31 -6.18 9.26
C PRO A 33 -0.41 -7.68 8.99
N ALA A 34 0.51 -8.47 9.55
CA ALA A 34 0.52 -9.92 9.36
C ALA A 34 -0.75 -10.61 9.92
N ASP A 35 -1.34 -10.05 10.95
CA ASP A 35 -2.57 -10.45 11.67
C ASP A 35 -3.84 -9.81 11.08
N PHE A 36 -3.81 -9.35 9.83
CA PHE A 36 -4.96 -8.70 9.18
C PHE A 36 -6.22 -9.58 9.12
N ASP A 37 -6.06 -10.91 9.23
CA ASP A 37 -7.14 -11.89 9.27
C ASP A 37 -7.91 -11.90 10.60
N GLU A 38 -7.31 -11.35 11.67
CA GLU A 38 -7.98 -11.11 12.94
C GLU A 38 -8.79 -9.80 12.95
N PHE A 39 -8.58 -8.94 11.95
CA PHE A 39 -9.28 -7.65 11.86
C PHE A 39 -10.64 -7.78 11.18
N ASP A 40 -11.60 -7.03 11.71
CA ASP A 40 -12.87 -6.84 11.02
C ASP A 40 -12.71 -5.93 9.78
N VAL A 41 -13.74 -5.92 8.94
CA VAL A 41 -13.75 -5.12 7.70
C VAL A 41 -13.62 -3.62 8.00
N ALA A 42 -14.14 -3.14 9.13
CA ALA A 42 -14.07 -1.73 9.50
C ALA A 42 -12.64 -1.33 9.89
N GLN A 43 -11.93 -2.19 10.61
CA GLN A 43 -10.52 -2.02 10.98
C GLN A 43 -9.63 -2.04 9.73
N ILE A 44 -9.81 -3.03 8.83
CA ILE A 44 -9.08 -3.08 7.57
C ILE A 44 -9.32 -1.81 6.76
N ARG A 45 -10.58 -1.36 6.68
CA ARG A 45 -10.92 -0.13 5.97
C ARG A 45 -10.25 1.10 6.58
N ALA A 46 -10.24 1.23 7.91
CA ALA A 46 -9.59 2.34 8.58
C ALA A 46 -8.09 2.39 8.28
N ILE A 47 -7.40 1.24 8.31
CA ILE A 47 -5.98 1.14 7.97
C ILE A 47 -5.75 1.53 6.50
N VAL A 48 -6.56 1.02 5.58
CA VAL A 48 -6.42 1.33 4.15
C VAL A 48 -6.67 2.81 3.87
N ASP A 49 -7.72 3.39 4.46
CA ASP A 49 -8.08 4.81 4.27
C ASP A 49 -6.97 5.74 4.81
N GLU A 50 -6.40 5.44 5.99
CA GLU A 50 -5.25 6.17 6.54
C GLU A 50 -4.06 6.14 5.59
N ARG A 51 -3.69 4.94 5.11
CA ARG A 51 -2.54 4.76 4.21
C ARG A 51 -2.76 5.40 2.84
N LEU A 52 -3.98 5.39 2.33
CA LEU A 52 -4.33 6.10 1.09
C LEU A 52 -4.15 7.61 1.25
N GLY A 53 -4.54 8.18 2.39
CA GLY A 53 -4.31 9.60 2.70
C GLY A 53 -2.83 9.98 2.73
N GLU A 54 -1.97 9.13 3.31
CA GLU A 54 -0.51 9.31 3.29
C GLU A 54 0.05 9.30 1.86
N VAL A 55 -0.41 8.35 1.05
CA VAL A 55 -0.01 8.20 -0.35
C VAL A 55 -0.45 9.40 -1.19
N GLU A 56 -1.70 9.84 -1.09
CA GLU A 56 -2.18 11.03 -1.79
C GLU A 56 -1.37 12.26 -1.41
N SER A 57 -1.11 12.46 -0.12
CA SER A 57 -0.29 13.56 0.37
C SER A 57 1.13 13.51 -0.18
N ALA A 58 1.75 12.33 -0.25
CA ALA A 58 3.08 12.16 -0.81
C ALA A 58 3.10 12.42 -2.33
N LEU A 59 2.09 11.95 -3.06
CA LEU A 59 1.95 12.17 -4.50
C LEU A 59 1.72 13.64 -4.82
N LEU A 60 0.90 14.35 -4.04
CA LEU A 60 0.69 15.78 -4.19
C LEU A 60 1.99 16.56 -3.98
N ARG A 61 2.77 16.23 -2.94
CA ARG A 61 4.09 16.85 -2.69
C ARG A 61 5.09 16.56 -3.81
N ALA A 62 5.11 15.35 -4.35
CA ALA A 62 6.05 14.98 -5.42
C ALA A 62 5.75 15.65 -6.78
N ARG A 63 4.60 16.33 -6.90
CA ARG A 63 4.16 17.01 -8.13
C ARG A 63 4.41 18.53 -8.12
N VAL A 64 4.65 19.13 -6.95
CA VAL A 64 5.05 20.54 -6.79
C VAL A 64 6.55 20.68 -7.01
#